data_AF-A0A800J689-F1
#
_entry.id   AF-A0A800J689-F1
#
_cell.length_a   1.000
_cell.length_b   1.000
_cell.length_c   1.000
_cell.angle_alpha   90.00
_cell.angle_beta   90.00
_cell.angle_gamma   90.00
#
_symmetry.space_group_name_H-M   'P 1'
#
loop_
_entity.id
_entity.type
_entity.pdbx_description
1 polymer ?
#
loop_
_entity_poly.entity_id
_entity_poly.type
_entity_poly.pdbx_seq_one_letter_code
_entity_poly.pdbx_strand_id
1 'polypeptide(L)'
;MYSLTTRYPAAPCGLADVLERAAREAEAVPGAYASAPWRFLAASPAAAALLEGREPSAEGWDDRWVIVVCHRGDAVGHVKERAYTAVQRYLLSLAAEGVEATWMGAGLPMGLDQNVEVKPGEDVIGVIRVAG
;
A
#
# COMPACT_ATOMS: atom_id res chain seq x y z
N MET A 1 -15.41 -10.92 34.57
CA MET A 1 -14.24 -10.15 34.10
C MET A 1 -13.65 -10.91 32.92
N TYR A 2 -13.90 -10.47 31.69
CA TYR A 2 -13.39 -11.17 30.49
C TYR A 2 -12.01 -10.63 30.17
N SER A 3 -10.99 -11.50 30.23
CA SER A 3 -9.63 -11.17 29.81
C SER A 3 -9.52 -11.36 28.31
N LEU A 4 -9.37 -10.27 27.56
CA LEU A 4 -8.99 -10.32 26.15
C LEU A 4 -7.49 -10.65 26.09
N THR A 5 -7.16 -11.94 26.07
CA THR A 5 -5.82 -12.39 25.67
C THR A 5 -5.69 -12.21 24.16
N THR A 6 -5.21 -11.04 23.74
CA THR A 6 -4.74 -10.82 22.38
C THR A 6 -3.56 -11.75 22.14
N ARG A 7 -3.80 -12.86 21.45
CA ARG A 7 -2.71 -13.69 20.93
C ARG A 7 -2.14 -12.94 19.72
N TYR A 8 -1.00 -12.28 19.91
CA TYR A 8 -0.19 -11.85 18.78
C TYR A 8 0.23 -13.10 17.98
N PRO A 9 0.14 -13.09 16.65
CA PRO A 9 0.60 -14.20 15.83
C PRO A 9 2.11 -14.45 16.06
N ALA A 10 2.50 -15.71 15.88
CA ALA A 10 3.83 -16.21 16.21
C ALA A 10 4.89 -15.78 15.18
N ALA A 11 6.07 -15.40 15.70
CA ALA A 11 7.36 -15.12 15.03
C ALA A 11 7.35 -14.07 13.90
N PRO A 12 8.40 -13.22 13.80
CA PRO A 12 8.46 -12.21 12.76
C PRO A 12 8.61 -12.90 11.40
N CYS A 13 7.54 -12.94 10.61
CA CYS A 13 7.67 -13.05 9.17
C CYS A 13 8.37 -11.77 8.68
N GLY A 14 9.17 -11.87 7.61
CA GLY A 14 9.92 -10.72 7.12
C GLY A 14 8.95 -9.58 6.78
N LEU A 15 9.40 -8.32 6.82
CA LEU A 15 8.51 -7.19 6.47
C LEU A 15 7.81 -7.42 5.12
N ALA A 16 8.52 -7.96 4.13
CA ALA A 16 7.96 -8.35 2.84
C ALA A 16 6.75 -9.30 2.95
N ASP A 17 6.81 -10.33 3.81
CA ASP A 17 5.71 -11.28 4.03
C ASP A 17 4.50 -10.58 4.67
N VAL A 18 4.75 -9.64 5.59
CA VAL A 18 3.70 -8.83 6.24
C VAL A 18 3.01 -7.92 5.22
N LEU A 19 3.79 -7.25 4.36
CA LEU A 19 3.27 -6.39 3.29
C LEU A 19 2.46 -7.19 2.26
N GLU A 20 2.93 -8.38 1.90
CA GLU A 20 2.22 -9.27 0.98
C GLU A 20 0.89 -9.76 1.60
N ARG A 21 0.89 -10.14 2.87
CA ARG A 21 -0.33 -10.51 3.59
C ARG A 21 -1.32 -9.36 3.65
N ALA A 22 -0.85 -8.14 3.95
CA ALA A 22 -1.70 -6.96 3.98
C ALA A 22 -2.32 -6.66 2.60
N ALA A 23 -1.57 -6.89 1.50
CA ALA A 23 -2.10 -6.74 0.15
C ALA A 23 -3.22 -7.76 -0.13
N ARG A 24 -3.05 -9.02 0.27
CA ARG A 24 -4.09 -10.06 0.13
C ARG A 24 -5.34 -9.74 0.96
N GLU A 25 -5.18 -9.22 2.18
CA GLU A 25 -6.31 -8.78 3.00
C GLU A 25 -7.06 -7.61 2.37
N ALA A 26 -6.36 -6.70 1.70
CA ALA A 26 -6.97 -5.59 0.96
C ALA A 26 -7.72 -6.05 -0.29
N GLU A 27 -7.32 -7.14 -0.94
CA GLU A 27 -8.06 -7.76 -2.05
C GLU A 27 -9.39 -8.37 -1.61
N ALA A 28 -9.53 -8.73 -0.33
CA ALA A 28 -10.78 -9.27 0.23
C ALA A 28 -11.89 -8.22 0.38
N VAL A 29 -11.61 -6.93 0.11
CA VAL A 29 -12.64 -5.88 0.12
C VAL A 29 -13.70 -6.20 -0.96
N PRO A 30 -14.98 -6.38 -0.59
CA PRO A 30 -16.01 -6.81 -1.52
C PRO A 30 -16.17 -5.88 -2.73
N GLY A 31 -16.10 -6.47 -3.93
CA GLY A 31 -16.08 -5.77 -5.21
C GLY A 31 -17.19 -6.21 -6.16
N ALA A 32 -17.56 -5.35 -7.11
CA ALA A 32 -18.35 -5.73 -8.30
C ALA A 32 -17.46 -6.31 -9.42
N TYR A 33 -16.15 -6.42 -9.19
CA TYR A 33 -15.15 -6.80 -10.18
C TYR A 33 -14.66 -8.22 -9.98
N ALA A 34 -14.24 -8.86 -11.07
CA ALA A 34 -13.57 -10.15 -11.03
C ALA A 34 -12.16 -10.07 -10.40
N SER A 35 -11.55 -8.88 -10.38
CA SER A 35 -10.24 -8.60 -9.79
C SER A 35 -10.22 -7.24 -9.08
N ALA A 36 -9.38 -7.09 -8.05
CA ALA A 36 -9.22 -5.81 -7.35
C ALA A 36 -8.75 -4.70 -8.32
N PRO A 37 -9.41 -3.53 -8.35
CA PRO A 37 -9.03 -2.44 -9.25
C PRO A 37 -7.91 -1.55 -8.68
N TRP A 38 -7.23 -2.01 -7.62
CA TRP A 38 -6.09 -1.35 -6.98
C TRP A 38 -4.92 -2.32 -6.86
N ARG A 39 -3.71 -1.78 -6.72
CA ARG A 39 -2.50 -2.57 -6.43
C ARG A 39 -1.63 -1.85 -5.40
N PHE A 40 -0.93 -2.64 -4.60
CA PHE A 40 0.08 -2.18 -3.64
C PHE A 40 1.45 -2.60 -4.18
N LEU A 41 2.30 -1.63 -4.48
CA LEU A 41 3.60 -1.85 -5.13
C LEU A 41 4.71 -1.39 -4.19
N ALA A 42 5.77 -2.17 -4.03
CA ALA A 42 6.98 -1.65 -3.38
C ALA A 42 7.54 -0.46 -4.20
N ALA A 43 8.03 0.56 -3.52
CA ALA A 43 8.63 1.70 -4.20
C ALA A 43 9.96 1.29 -4.85
N SER A 44 10.14 1.69 -6.11
CA SER A 44 11.46 1.64 -6.75
C SER A 44 12.45 2.54 -6.00
N PRO A 45 13.77 2.32 -6.11
CA PRO A 45 14.76 3.17 -5.45
C PRO A 45 14.60 4.66 -5.81
N ALA A 46 14.25 4.95 -7.07
CA ALA A 46 14.00 6.31 -7.54
C ALA A 46 12.72 6.91 -6.95
N ALA A 47 11.62 6.14 -6.88
CA ALA A 47 10.38 6.59 -6.24
C ALA A 47 10.57 6.84 -4.74
N ALA A 48 11.27 5.95 -4.04
CA ALA A 48 11.58 6.11 -2.62
C ALA A 48 12.43 7.36 -2.36
N ALA A 49 13.44 7.60 -3.20
CA ALA A 49 14.28 8.78 -3.10
C ALA A 49 13.51 10.09 -3.31
N LEU A 50 12.58 10.12 -4.29
CA LEU A 50 11.67 11.24 -4.49
C LEU A 50 10.77 11.49 -3.27
N LEU A 51 10.23 10.43 -2.66
CA LEU A 51 9.37 10.52 -1.47
C LEU A 51 10.12 11.01 -0.23
N GLU A 52 11.42 10.74 -0.15
CA GLU A 52 12.28 11.19 0.95
C GLU A 52 12.99 12.53 0.68
N GLY A 53 12.88 13.07 -0.54
CA GLY A 53 13.58 14.29 -0.94
C GLY A 53 15.11 14.13 -0.95
N ARG A 54 15.60 12.93 -1.31
CA ARG A 54 17.03 12.59 -1.36
C ARG A 54 17.43 12.07 -2.74
N GLU A 55 18.74 11.93 -2.97
CA GLU A 55 19.26 11.27 -4.18
C GLU A 55 18.95 9.77 -4.17
N PRO A 56 18.71 9.14 -5.33
CA PRO A 56 18.52 7.69 -5.44
C PRO A 56 19.70 6.91 -4.88
N SER A 57 19.44 6.04 -3.91
CA SER A 57 20.44 5.07 -3.47
C SER A 57 20.57 3.96 -4.52
N ALA A 58 21.80 3.55 -4.80
CA ALA A 58 22.07 2.37 -5.64
C ALA A 58 21.76 1.04 -4.90
N GLU A 59 21.52 1.09 -3.59
CA GLU A 59 21.20 -0.08 -2.77
C GLU A 59 19.70 -0.34 -2.71
N GLY A 60 19.23 -1.27 -3.55
CA GLY A 60 18.00 -2.05 -3.32
C GLY A 60 16.68 -1.28 -3.34
N TRP A 61 15.58 -2.03 -3.30
CA TRP A 61 14.23 -1.47 -3.16
C TRP A 61 14.01 -1.04 -1.71
N ASP A 62 13.29 0.05 -1.50
CA ASP A 62 12.99 0.54 -0.14
C ASP A 62 11.62 0.01 0.30
N ASP A 63 11.65 -1.10 1.03
CA ASP A 63 10.45 -1.78 1.56
C ASP A 63 9.65 -0.92 2.55
N ARG A 64 10.19 0.26 2.94
CA ARG A 64 9.49 1.22 3.80
C ARG A 64 8.43 2.03 3.05
N TRP A 65 8.39 1.94 1.72
CA TRP A 65 7.46 2.69 0.90
C TRP A 65 6.62 1.77 0.02
N VAL A 66 5.30 1.85 0.19
CA VAL A 66 4.32 1.15 -0.65
C VAL A 66 3.54 2.19 -1.43
N ILE A 67 3.49 2.02 -2.74
CA ILE A 67 2.79 2.88 -3.69
C ILE A 67 1.46 2.24 -4.01
N VAL A 68 0.39 3.03 -3.90
CA VAL A 68 -0.96 2.56 -4.16
C VAL A 68 -1.43 3.11 -5.49
N VAL A 69 -1.70 2.22 -6.43
CA VAL A 69 -2.27 2.54 -7.74
C VAL A 69 -3.70 2.04 -7.83
N CYS A 70 -4.52 2.73 -8.61
CA CYS A 70 -5.93 2.42 -8.78
C CYS A 70 -6.35 2.72 -10.21
N HIS A 71 -7.25 1.90 -10.76
CA HIS A 71 -7.88 2.22 -12.05
C HIS A 71 -8.64 3.56 -11.99
N ARG A 72 -8.53 4.35 -13.07
CA ARG A 72 -9.09 5.70 -13.22
C ARG A 72 -10.59 5.77 -13.03
N GLY A 73 -11.28 4.71 -13.39
CA GLY A 73 -12.73 4.62 -13.30
C GLY A 73 -13.25 3.37 -13.95
N ASP A 74 -14.56 3.17 -13.81
CA ASP A 74 -15.28 2.04 -14.35
C ASP A 74 -16.76 2.41 -14.60
N ALA A 75 -17.53 1.41 -15.06
CA ALA A 75 -18.98 1.40 -15.17
C ALA A 75 -19.75 2.06 -14.01
N VAL A 76 -19.28 1.79 -12.79
CA VAL A 76 -20.04 1.89 -11.53
C VAL A 76 -19.66 3.14 -10.73
N GLY A 77 -18.56 3.81 -11.05
CA GLY A 77 -18.22 5.15 -10.55
C GLY A 77 -17.73 5.21 -9.10
N HIS A 78 -17.36 4.09 -8.49
CA HIS A 78 -16.95 4.01 -7.08
C HIS A 78 -15.57 3.36 -6.85
N VAL A 79 -14.73 3.32 -7.89
CA VAL A 79 -13.42 2.64 -7.82
C VAL A 79 -12.52 3.25 -6.75
N LYS A 80 -12.45 4.58 -6.69
CA LYS A 80 -11.56 5.30 -5.75
C LYS A 80 -11.99 5.11 -4.30
N GLU A 81 -13.28 5.20 -4.00
CA GLU A 81 -13.82 4.98 -2.66
C GLU A 81 -13.54 3.57 -2.15
N ARG A 82 -13.66 2.57 -3.03
CA ARG A 82 -13.31 1.19 -2.69
C ARG A 82 -11.80 1.00 -2.53
N ALA A 83 -10.99 1.67 -3.35
CA ALA A 83 -9.54 1.66 -3.17
C ALA A 83 -9.12 2.27 -1.83
N TYR A 84 -9.79 3.33 -1.36
CA TYR A 84 -9.54 3.85 -0.01
C TYR A 84 -9.97 2.86 1.09
N THR A 85 -11.03 2.10 0.88
CA THR A 85 -11.41 1.00 1.79
C THR A 85 -10.33 -0.09 1.82
N ALA A 86 -9.75 -0.42 0.66
CA ALA A 86 -8.65 -1.36 0.56
C ALA A 86 -7.38 -0.86 1.25
N VAL A 87 -7.05 0.43 1.12
CA VAL A 87 -5.97 1.07 1.86
C VAL A 87 -6.21 0.97 3.37
N GLN A 88 -7.42 1.24 3.85
CA GLN A 88 -7.75 1.09 5.27
C GLN A 88 -7.58 -0.36 5.74
N ARG A 89 -8.02 -1.33 4.93
CA ARG A 89 -7.87 -2.76 5.22
C ARG A 89 -6.40 -3.18 5.28
N TYR A 90 -5.59 -2.67 4.35
CA TYR A 90 -4.15 -2.87 4.32
C TYR A 90 -3.49 -2.38 5.61
N LEU A 91 -3.76 -1.12 6.01
CA LEU A 91 -3.21 -0.53 7.24
C LEU A 91 -3.64 -1.28 8.49
N LEU A 92 -4.89 -1.75 8.56
CA LEU A 92 -5.38 -2.56 9.67
C LEU A 92 -4.66 -3.91 9.75
N SER A 93 -4.36 -4.53 8.61
CA SER A 93 -3.56 -5.76 8.57
C SER A 93 -2.14 -5.52 9.07
N LEU A 94 -1.50 -4.42 8.69
CA LEU A 94 -0.18 -4.05 9.21
C LEU A 94 -0.20 -3.84 10.73
N ALA A 95 -1.19 -3.08 11.22
CA ALA A 95 -1.34 -2.83 12.65
C ALA A 95 -1.58 -4.12 13.47
N ALA A 96 -2.30 -5.09 12.91
CA ALA A 96 -2.51 -6.40 13.54
C ALA A 96 -1.21 -7.20 13.73
N GLU A 97 -0.23 -6.98 12.85
CA GLU A 97 1.11 -7.56 12.91
C GLU A 97 2.10 -6.66 13.68
N GLY A 98 1.63 -5.56 14.27
CA GLY A 98 2.47 -4.62 15.04
C GLY A 98 3.33 -3.68 14.19
N VAL A 99 3.04 -3.56 12.89
CA VAL A 99 3.76 -2.69 11.97
C VAL A 99 3.09 -1.31 11.91
N GLU A 100 3.82 -0.26 12.28
CA GLU A 100 3.34 1.11 12.16
C GLU A 100 3.43 1.58 10.70
N ALA A 101 2.34 2.16 10.19
CA ALA A 101 2.29 2.67 8.83
C ALA A 101 1.43 3.93 8.73
N THR A 102 1.83 4.83 7.83
CA THR A 102 1.17 6.13 7.60
C THR A 102 0.76 6.26 6.14
N TRP A 103 -0.52 6.55 5.91
CA TRP A 103 -1.06 6.86 4.58
C TRP A 103 -0.86 8.32 4.21
N MET A 104 -0.47 8.56 2.96
CA MET A 104 -0.37 9.89 2.34
C MET A 104 -1.05 9.86 0.97
N GLY A 105 -2.25 10.44 0.89
CA GLY A 105 -3.05 10.51 -0.34
C GLY A 105 -3.02 11.85 -1.07
N ALA A 106 -2.32 12.86 -0.54
CA ALA A 106 -2.23 14.20 -1.12
C ALA A 106 -0.82 14.76 -0.95
N GLY A 107 -0.44 15.73 -1.79
CA GLY A 107 0.88 16.37 -1.74
C GLY A 107 2.03 15.46 -2.16
N LEU A 108 1.76 14.47 -3.02
CA LEU A 108 2.81 13.60 -3.57
C LEU A 108 3.74 14.40 -4.48
N PRO A 109 5.06 14.08 -4.50
CA PRO A 109 6.02 14.75 -5.36
C PRO A 109 5.67 14.59 -6.84
N MET A 110 5.93 15.62 -7.63
CA MET A 110 5.77 15.57 -9.08
C MET A 110 6.70 14.52 -9.69
N GLY A 111 6.22 13.78 -10.70
CA GLY A 111 7.01 12.75 -11.39
C GLY A 111 7.10 11.41 -10.64
N LEU A 112 6.40 11.25 -9.51
CA LEU A 112 6.33 9.95 -8.83
C LEU A 112 5.74 8.87 -9.75
N ASP A 113 4.71 9.20 -10.52
CA ASP A 113 4.08 8.33 -11.51
C ASP A 113 5.03 7.81 -12.58
N GLN A 114 6.08 8.57 -12.93
CA GLN A 114 7.11 8.17 -13.90
C GLN A 114 8.08 7.13 -13.35
N ASN A 115 8.10 6.94 -12.02
CA ASN A 115 9.01 6.02 -11.32
C ASN A 115 8.28 4.77 -10.79
N VAL A 116 7.04 4.56 -11.25
CA VAL A 116 6.13 3.50 -10.84
C VAL A 116 5.63 2.76 -12.06
N GLU A 117 5.50 1.44 -11.97
CA GLU A 117 4.89 0.64 -13.03
C GLU A 117 3.37 0.80 -13.03
N VAL A 118 2.90 1.95 -13.51
CA VAL A 118 1.48 2.27 -13.69
C VAL A 118 1.00 1.70 -15.02
N LYS A 119 -0.05 0.86 -15.00
CA LYS A 119 -0.63 0.31 -16.24
C LYS A 119 -1.53 1.34 -16.93
N PRO A 120 -1.80 1.17 -18.24
CA PRO A 120 -2.77 2.01 -18.93
C PRO A 120 -4.13 2.03 -18.21
N GLY A 121 -4.61 3.22 -17.88
CA GLY A 121 -5.88 3.40 -17.17
C GLY A 121 -5.79 3.28 -15.65
N GLU A 122 -4.59 3.24 -15.08
CA GLU A 122 -4.36 3.40 -13.63
C GLU A 122 -3.77 4.79 -13.33
N ASP A 123 -3.94 5.23 -12.08
CA ASP A 123 -3.30 6.39 -11.48
C ASP A 123 -2.72 6.02 -10.11
N VAL A 124 -1.65 6.69 -9.71
CA VAL A 124 -1.19 6.68 -8.31
C VAL A 124 -2.19 7.48 -7.47
N ILE A 125 -2.75 6.86 -6.43
CA ILE A 125 -3.72 7.51 -5.53
C ILE A 125 -3.13 7.88 -4.17
N GLY A 126 -1.91 7.43 -3.88
CA GLY A 126 -1.22 7.71 -2.63
C GLY A 126 -0.10 6.71 -2.36
N VAL A 127 0.53 6.90 -1.21
CA VAL A 127 1.60 6.05 -0.72
C VAL A 127 1.39 5.73 0.76
N ILE A 128 1.98 4.62 1.19
CA ILE A 128 2.03 4.20 2.58
C ILE A 128 3.50 4.16 2.98
N ARG A 129 3.84 4.90 4.03
CA ARG A 129 5.15 4.82 4.68
C ARG A 129 5.07 3.83 5.82
N VAL A 130 5.93 2.83 5.83
CA VAL A 130 6.08 1.85 6.90
C VAL A 130 7.24 2.27 7.78
N ALA A 131 7.05 2.26 9.11
CA ALA A 131 8.13 2.49 10.05
C ALA A 131 9.07 1.28 10.05
N GLY A 132 10.37 1.55 9.95
CA GLY A 132 11.44 0.55 10.08
C GLY A 132 12.13 0.66 11.44
#